data_AF-A0A8T7HEX0-F1
#
_entry.id   AF-A0A8T7HEX0-F1
#
_cell.length_a   1.000
_cell.length_b   1.000
_cell.length_c   1.000
_cell.angle_alpha   90.00
_cell.angle_beta   90.00
_cell.angle_gamma   90.00
#
_symmetry.space_group_name_H-M   'P 1'
#
loop_
_entity.id
_entity.type
_entity.pdbx_description
1 polymer ?
#
loop_
_entity_poly.entity_id
_entity_poly.type
_entity_poly.pdbx_seq_one_letter_code
_entity_poly.pdbx_strand_id
1 'polypeptide(L)' 'MNTSYDLKYNELIGRTLTVVSSTDSSLNGASGFVINETKNTFHILDNKRKKVIPK' A
#
# COMPACT_ATOMS: atom_id res chain seq x y z
N MET A 1 -15.26 -13.59 0.61
CA MET A 1 -13.97 -13.99 1.19
C MET A 1 -12.88 -13.52 0.23
N ASN A 2 -12.02 -12.57 0.62
CA ASN A 2 -10.81 -12.27 -0.15
C ASN A 2 -9.70 -13.19 0.36
N THR A 3 -9.35 -14.21 -0.43
CA THR A 3 -8.32 -15.19 -0.06
C THR A 3 -6.95 -14.52 -0.13
N SER A 4 -5.96 -14.93 0.67
CA SER A 4 -4.58 -14.39 0.56
C SER A 4 -3.97 -14.54 -0.84
N TYR A 5 -4.44 -15.54 -1.60
CA TYR A 5 -4.13 -15.75 -3.01
C TYR A 5 -4.65 -14.61 -3.89
N ASP A 6 -5.88 -14.14 -3.64
CA ASP A 6 -6.47 -13.02 -4.39
C ASP A 6 -5.66 -11.73 -4.21
N LEU A 7 -5.16 -11.44 -3.00
CA LEU A 7 -4.38 -10.22 -2.76
C LEU A 7 -3.00 -10.21 -3.44
N LYS A 8 -2.45 -11.39 -3.76
CA LYS A 8 -1.11 -11.49 -4.36
C LYS A 8 -1.13 -11.29 -5.87
N TYR A 9 -2.26 -11.60 -6.51
CA TYR A 9 -2.40 -11.58 -7.97
C TYR A 9 -3.41 -10.55 -8.48
N ASN A 10 -4.28 -10.03 -7.61
CA ASN A 10 -5.22 -8.96 -8.00
C ASN A 10 -4.61 -7.58 -7.85
N GLU A 11 -5.17 -6.67 -8.64
CA GLU A 11 -4.86 -5.26 -8.59
C GLU A 11 -5.22 -4.67 -7.21
N LEU A 12 -4.22 -4.02 -6.59
CA LEU A 12 -4.39 -3.35 -5.30
C LEU A 12 -4.72 -1.86 -5.46
N ILE A 13 -4.66 -1.33 -6.69
CA ILE A 13 -5.13 0.02 -7.04
C ILE A 13 -6.62 0.11 -6.74
N GLY A 14 -7.05 1.23 -6.14
CA GLY A 14 -8.44 1.41 -5.75
C GLY A 14 -8.76 0.94 -4.33
N ARG A 15 -7.79 0.34 -3.62
CA ARG A 15 -7.94 -0.12 -2.24
C ARG A 15 -7.24 0.80 -1.25
N THR A 16 -7.65 0.74 0.00
CA THR A 16 -6.95 1.40 1.10
C THR A 16 -5.99 0.40 1.75
N LEU A 17 -4.73 0.80 1.93
CA LEU A 17 -3.71 0.01 2.60
C LEU A 17 -3.23 0.75 3.85
N THR A 18 -2.83 -0.02 4.86
CA THR A 18 -2.16 0.47 6.06
C THR A 18 -0.93 -0.38 6.32
N VAL A 19 0.23 0.27 6.46
CA VAL A 19 1.49 -0.38 6.80
C VAL A 19 1.47 -0.71 8.28
N VAL A 20 1.39 -1.99 8.61
CA VAL A 20 1.37 -2.46 10.01
C VAL A 20 2.79 -2.55 10.58
N SER A 21 3.76 -2.93 9.76
CA SER A 21 5.17 -3.07 10.14
C SER A 21 6.09 -2.88 8.93
N SER A 22 7.23 -2.26 9.16
CA SER A 22 8.31 -2.01 8.22
C SER A 22 9.64 -1.99 8.96
N THR A 23 10.72 -2.31 8.26
CA THR A 23 12.09 -2.13 8.76
C THR A 23 12.42 -0.67 9.00
N ASP A 24 11.81 0.24 8.23
CA ASP A 24 11.82 1.67 8.51
C ASP A 24 10.62 2.03 9.39
N SER A 25 10.90 2.30 10.66
CA SER A 25 9.89 2.67 11.65
C SER A 25 9.05 3.90 11.28
N SER A 26 9.54 4.78 10.41
CA SER A 26 8.79 5.96 9.96
C SER A 26 7.61 5.62 9.04
N LEU A 27 7.60 4.43 8.45
CA LEU A 27 6.53 3.95 7.59
C LEU A 27 5.42 3.22 8.37
N ASN A 28 5.68 2.85 9.62
CA ASN A 28 4.69 2.18 10.46
C ASN A 28 3.48 3.10 10.69
N GLY A 29 2.28 2.58 10.43
CA GLY A 29 1.04 3.34 10.51
C GLY A 29 0.74 4.21 9.29
N ALA A 30 1.60 4.22 8.25
CA ALA A 30 1.29 4.89 7.00
C ALA A 30 0.04 4.27 6.37
N SER A 31 -0.99 5.07 6.15
CA SER A 31 -2.25 4.63 5.56
C SER A 31 -2.61 5.52 4.37
N GLY A 32 -3.25 4.95 3.37
CA GLY A 32 -3.71 5.72 2.22
C GLY A 32 -4.34 4.88 1.13
N PHE A 33 -4.92 5.60 0.18
CA PHE A 33 -5.55 5.00 -1.00
C PHE A 33 -4.51 4.70 -2.07
N VAL A 34 -4.45 3.47 -2.56
CA VAL A 34 -3.50 3.06 -3.59
C VAL A 34 -3.91 3.65 -4.93
N ILE A 35 -3.10 4.58 -5.43
CA ILE A 35 -3.29 5.23 -6.72
C ILE A 35 -2.44 4.61 -7.83
N ASN A 36 -1.39 3.89 -7.47
CA ASN A 36 -0.53 3.18 -8.41
C ASN A 36 0.25 2.08 -7.67
N GLU A 37 0.55 1.01 -8.38
CA GLU A 37 1.36 -0.12 -7.91
C GLU A 37 2.44 -0.42 -8.94
N THR A 38 3.68 -0.50 -8.49
CA THR A 38 4.80 -0.99 -9.31
C THR A 38 5.26 -2.35 -8.79
N LYS A 39 6.28 -2.92 -9.43
CA LYS A 39 6.87 -4.20 -9.01
C LYS A 39 7.25 -4.21 -7.53
N ASN A 40 7.86 -3.12 -7.02
CA ASN A 40 8.45 -3.04 -5.69
C ASN A 40 7.92 -1.88 -4.84
N THR A 41 6.95 -1.10 -5.32
CA THR A 41 6.43 0.06 -4.57
C THR A 41 4.92 0.19 -4.69
N PHE A 42 4.31 0.73 -3.63
CA PHE A 42 2.97 1.26 -3.62
C PHE A 42 3.01 2.78 -3.60
N HIS A 43 2.25 3.42 -4.46
CA HIS A 43 1.99 4.85 -4.36
C HIS A 43 0.63 5.03 -3.71
N ILE A 44 0.64 5.62 -2.51
CA ILE A 44 -0.57 5.87 -1.73
C ILE A 44 -0.84 7.36 -1.67
N LEU A 45 -2.13 7.71 -1.63
CA LEU A 45 -2.61 9.06 -1.37
C LEU A 45 -3.07 9.14 0.08
N ASP A 46 -2.41 10.00 0.85
CA ASP A 46 -2.71 10.29 2.25
C ASP A 46 -2.90 11.79 2.40
N ASN A 47 -4.11 12.24 2.77
CA ASN A 47 -4.43 13.66 2.98
C ASN A 47 -3.95 14.58 1.82
N LYS A 48 -4.23 14.18 0.58
CA LYS A 48 -3.81 14.86 -0.67
C LYS A 48 -2.30 14.88 -0.92
N ARG A 49 -1.49 14.20 -0.10
CA ARG A 49 -0.06 14.00 -0.33
C ARG A 49 0.19 12.61 -0.87
N LYS A 50 1.01 12.54 -1.90
CA LYS A 50 1.48 11.26 -2.45
C LYS A 50 2.63 10.76 -1.60
N LYS A 51 2.55 9.50 -1.17
CA LYS A 51 3.63 8.77 -0.50
C LYS A 51 4.00 7.53 -1.30
N VAL A 52 5.28 7.20 -1.29
CA VAL A 52 5.83 6.00 -1.94
C VAL A 52 6.27 5.05 -0.84
N ILE A 53 5.70 3.84 -0.84
CA ILE A 53 5.98 2.81 0.15
C ILE A 53 6.65 1.63 -0.57
N PRO A 54 7.89 1.25 -0.21
CA PRO A 54 8.52 0.04 -0.74
C PRO A 54 7.81 -1.22 -0.21
N LYS A 55 7.72 -2.25 -1.07
CA LYS A 55 7.21 -3.59 -0.74
C LYS A 55 8.20 -4.40 0.08
#